data_AF-A0A949V5C1-F1
#
_entry.id   AF-A0A949V5C1-F1
#
_cell.length_a   1.000
_cell.length_b   1.000
_cell.length_c   1.000
_cell.angle_alpha   90.00
_cell.angle_beta   90.00
_cell.angle_gamma   90.00
#
_symmetry.space_group_name_H-M   'P 1'
#
loop_
_entity.id
_entity.type
_entity.pdbx_description
1 polymer ?
#
loop_
_entity_poly.entity_id
_entity_poly.type
_entity_poly.pdbx_seq_one_letter_code
_entity_poly.pdbx_strand_id
1 'polypeptide(L)'
;MSKSLNYQLLVQVKPRYLVDQSDPASNLYFFAYTITIRNIGKVAAQLISRTWNVNDANGHTEKVKGLGVVGHQPLLQPGESFEYTSGTRLRTPTGTMHGSYF
;
A
#
# COMPACT_ATOMS: atom_id res chain seq x y z
N MET A 1 -8.02 3.59 -31.83
CA MET A 1 -7.63 2.24 -31.37
C MET A 1 -7.76 2.20 -29.85
N SER A 2 -8.64 1.38 -29.28
CA SER A 2 -8.70 1.24 -27.82
C SER A 2 -7.54 0.37 -27.36
N LYS A 3 -6.79 0.84 -26.36
CA LYS A 3 -5.72 0.05 -25.74
C LYS A 3 -6.36 -1.17 -25.09
N SER A 4 -6.05 -2.39 -25.53
CA SER A 4 -6.57 -3.59 -24.87
C SER A 4 -6.00 -3.69 -23.47
N LEU A 5 -6.84 -3.48 -22.46
CA LEU A 5 -6.47 -3.53 -21.05
C LEU A 5 -6.53 -4.97 -20.55
N ASN A 6 -5.65 -5.82 -21.08
CA ASN A 6 -5.60 -7.23 -20.67
C ASN A 6 -5.23 -7.31 -19.17
N TYR A 7 -4.13 -6.65 -18.78
CA TYR A 7 -3.71 -6.53 -17.38
C TYR A 7 -3.96 -5.10 -16.89
N GLN A 8 -4.90 -4.94 -15.96
CA GLN A 8 -5.15 -3.64 -15.34
C GLN A 8 -5.64 -3.82 -13.90
N LEU A 9 -4.89 -3.26 -12.96
CA LEU A 9 -5.16 -3.35 -11.53
C LEU A 9 -5.47 -1.95 -11.01
N LEU A 10 -6.59 -1.81 -10.32
CA LEU A 10 -6.95 -0.61 -9.58
C LEU A 10 -6.50 -0.79 -8.12
N VAL A 11 -5.73 0.17 -7.61
CA VAL A 11 -5.27 0.18 -6.22
C VAL A 11 -5.92 1.36 -5.51
N GLN A 12 -6.61 1.09 -4.40
CA GLN A 12 -7.23 2.10 -3.56
C GLN A 12 -6.64 1.99 -2.15
N VAL A 13 -6.40 3.14 -1.51
CA VAL A 13 -5.74 3.20 -0.20
C VAL A 13 -6.57 4.06 0.74
N LYS A 14 -6.78 3.58 1.96
CA LYS A 14 -7.44 4.31 3.05
C LYS A 14 -6.51 4.35 4.28
N PRO A 15 -5.77 5.44 4.50
CA PRO A 15 -4.98 5.62 5.71
C PRO A 15 -5.86 6.03 6.89
N ARG A 16 -5.47 5.64 8.12
CA ARG A 16 -6.00 6.18 9.38
C ARG A 16 -4.88 6.34 10.40
N TYR A 17 -4.96 7.41 11.17
CA TYR A 17 -4.13 7.61 12.35
C TYR A 17 -4.60 6.70 13.50
N LEU A 18 -3.66 6.12 14.25
CA LEU A 18 -3.93 5.26 15.40
C LEU A 18 -3.56 5.97 16.70
N VAL A 19 -4.53 6.63 17.32
CA VAL A 19 -4.31 7.40 18.55
C VAL A 19 -3.71 6.51 19.65
N ASP A 20 -4.28 5.32 19.87
CA ASP A 20 -3.88 4.42 20.96
C ASP A 20 -2.48 3.80 20.80
N GLN A 21 -1.90 3.87 19.60
CA GLN A 21 -0.54 3.38 19.33
C GLN A 21 0.47 4.52 19.16
N SER A 22 0.02 5.77 19.22
CA SER A 22 0.84 6.94 18.98
C SER A 22 1.19 7.65 20.29
N ASP A 23 2.36 8.26 20.32
CA ASP A 23 2.81 9.15 21.37
C ASP A 23 3.35 10.44 20.74
N PRO A 24 2.47 11.45 20.54
CA PRO A 24 2.87 12.74 19.99
C PRO A 24 3.93 13.47 20.82
N ALA A 25 3.95 13.27 22.14
CA ALA A 25 4.95 13.90 23.02
C ALA A 25 6.37 13.38 22.74
N SER A 26 6.48 12.13 22.30
CA SER A 26 7.73 11.50 21.88
C SER A 26 7.95 11.53 20.36
N ASN A 27 7.16 12.29 19.60
CA ASN A 27 7.18 12.33 18.13
C ASN A 27 7.00 10.95 17.48
N LEU A 28 6.12 10.10 18.01
CA LEU A 28 5.80 8.79 17.46
C LEU A 28 4.36 8.76 16.97
N TYR A 29 4.18 8.67 15.65
CA TYR A 29 2.86 8.68 15.02
C TYR A 29 2.64 7.39 14.23
N PHE A 30 1.65 6.60 14.63
CA PHE A 30 1.31 5.35 13.98
C PHE A 30 0.13 5.53 13.05
N PHE A 31 0.28 5.01 11.82
CA PHE A 31 -0.77 4.99 10.82
C PHE A 31 -1.02 3.56 10.38
N ALA A 32 -2.29 3.16 10.34
CA ALA A 32 -2.72 2.00 9.57
C ALA A 32 -3.13 2.46 8.17
N TYR A 33 -2.97 1.60 7.18
CA TYR A 33 -3.53 1.79 5.85
C TYR A 33 -4.15 0.49 5.39
N THR A 34 -5.38 0.58 4.87
CA THR A 34 -6.07 -0.52 4.20
C THR A 34 -5.93 -0.30 2.70
N ILE A 35 -5.42 -1.31 2.00
CA ILE A 35 -5.25 -1.30 0.55
C ILE A 35 -6.17 -2.34 -0.06
N THR A 36 -6.97 -1.91 -1.04
CA THR A 36 -7.79 -2.77 -1.88
C THR A 36 -7.17 -2.80 -3.28
N ILE A 37 -6.86 -4.00 -3.76
CA ILE A 37 -6.30 -4.25 -5.08
C ILE A 37 -7.35 -5.00 -5.89
N ARG A 38 -7.88 -4.38 -6.94
CA ARG A 38 -8.92 -4.98 -7.79
C ARG A 38 -8.40 -5.19 -9.19
N ASN A 39 -8.58 -6.40 -9.73
CA ASN A 39 -8.32 -6.66 -11.13
C ASN A 39 -9.50 -6.14 -11.97
N ILE A 40 -9.26 -5.06 -12.72
CA ILE A 40 -10.22 -4.47 -13.66
C ILE A 40 -9.84 -4.77 -15.13
N GLY A 41 -8.85 -5.63 -15.34
CA GLY A 41 -8.43 -6.13 -16.63
C GLY A 41 -9.31 -7.28 -17.12
N LYS A 42 -8.83 -7.96 -18.18
CA LYS A 42 -9.54 -9.06 -18.86
C LYS A 42 -8.90 -10.43 -18.62
N VAL A 43 -7.73 -10.49 -18.02
CA VAL A 43 -7.03 -11.73 -17.69
C VAL A 43 -6.58 -11.73 -16.23
N ALA A 44 -6.31 -12.92 -15.69
CA ALA A 44 -5.82 -13.07 -14.33
C ALA A 44 -4.46 -12.40 -14.14
N ALA A 45 -4.19 -11.86 -12.96
CA ALA A 45 -2.94 -11.19 -12.62
C ALA A 45 -2.51 -11.54 -11.20
N GLN A 46 -1.21 -11.78 -11.00
CA GLN A 46 -0.66 -12.10 -9.69
C GLN A 46 0.19 -10.94 -9.17
N LEU A 47 0.02 -10.60 -7.88
CA LEU A 47 0.94 -9.71 -7.18
C LEU A 47 2.13 -10.53 -6.67
N ILE A 48 3.34 -10.16 -7.09
CA ILE A 48 4.57 -10.87 -6.73
C ILE A 48 5.32 -10.13 -5.62
N SER A 49 5.49 -8.82 -5.73
CA SER A 49 6.27 -8.05 -4.76
C SER A 49 5.82 -6.60 -4.64
N ARG A 50 6.36 -5.89 -3.65
CA ARG A 50 6.06 -4.49 -3.38
C ARG A 50 7.34 -3.70 -3.09
N THR A 51 7.31 -2.43 -3.45
CA THR A 51 8.27 -1.43 -2.97
C THR A 51 7.53 -0.17 -2.53
N TRP A 52 7.90 0.39 -1.39
CA TRP A 52 7.36 1.62 -0.83
C TRP A 52 8.49 2.58 -0.48
N ASN A 53 8.26 3.87 -0.68
CA ASN A 53 9.01 4.95 -0.05
C ASN A 53 8.06 5.63 0.95
N VAL A 54 8.47 5.69 2.21
CA VAL A 54 7.76 6.34 3.30
C VAL A 54 8.53 7.61 3.64
N ASN A 55 7.92 8.78 3.41
CA ASN A 55 8.54 10.07 3.62
C ASN A 55 7.84 10.79 4.78
N ASP A 56 8.60 11.20 5.78
CA ASP A 56 8.10 12.07 6.85
C ASP A 56 8.16 13.55 6.43
N ALA A 57 7.56 14.44 7.21
CA ALA A 57 7.50 15.87 6.88
C ALA A 57 8.85 16.60 7.04
N ASN A 58 9.84 15.97 7.68
CA ASN A 58 11.19 16.51 7.88
C ASN A 58 12.15 16.08 6.77
N GLY A 59 11.67 15.35 5.76
CA GLY A 59 12.48 14.88 4.63
C GLY A 59 13.19 13.56 4.87
N HIS A 60 12.93 12.87 5.99
CA HIS A 60 13.43 11.50 6.18
C HIS A 60 12.66 10.55 5.27
N THR A 61 13.39 9.67 4.58
CA THR A 61 12.82 8.67 3.66
C THR A 61 13.26 7.27 4.04
N GLU A 62 12.31 6.38 4.23
CA GLU A 62 12.55 4.95 4.40
C GLU A 62 12.07 4.17 3.18
N LYS A 63 12.92 3.27 2.66
CA LYS A 63 12.57 2.40 1.55
C LYS A 63 12.28 0.99 2.03
N VAL A 64 11.06 0.53 1.81
CA VAL A 64 10.62 -0.82 2.14
C VAL A 64 10.48 -1.64 0.88
N LYS A 65 11.07 -2.83 0.83
CA LYS A 65 10.90 -3.80 -0.26
C LYS A 65 10.57 -5.16 0.33
N GLY A 66 9.76 -5.94 -0.37
CA GLY A 66 9.49 -7.31 0.04
C GLY A 66 8.60 -8.08 -0.92
N LEU A 67 8.62 -9.41 -0.78
CA LEU A 67 7.73 -10.30 -1.49
C LEU A 67 6.30 -10.20 -0.95
N GLY A 68 5.34 -10.28 -1.85
CA GLY A 68 3.91 -10.29 -1.58
C GLY A 68 3.41 -9.06 -0.80
N VAL A 69 2.26 -9.24 -0.15
CA VAL A 69 1.62 -8.32 0.79
C VAL A 69 1.14 -9.14 1.97
N VAL A 70 1.51 -8.75 3.20
CA VAL A 70 1.13 -9.45 4.44
C VAL A 70 1.32 -10.99 4.41
N GLY A 71 2.35 -11.47 3.69
CA GLY A 71 2.65 -12.90 3.53
C GLY A 71 1.96 -13.59 2.35
N HIS A 72 1.17 -12.87 1.55
CA HIS A 72 0.41 -13.41 0.42
C HIS A 72 0.87 -12.84 -0.93
N GLN A 73 0.76 -13.65 -1.99
CA GLN A 73 0.93 -13.27 -3.39
C GLN A 73 -0.36 -13.58 -4.17
N PRO A 74 -1.43 -12.77 -3.98
CA PRO A 74 -2.75 -13.09 -4.51
C PRO A 74 -2.73 -13.14 -6.04
N LEU A 75 -3.33 -14.20 -6.59
CA LEU A 75 -3.70 -14.32 -7.99
C LEU A 75 -5.17 -13.90 -8.12
N LEU A 76 -5.43 -12.82 -8.84
CA LEU A 76 -6.75 -12.21 -8.98
C LEU A 76 -7.31 -12.46 -10.38
N GLN A 77 -8.46 -13.12 -10.45
CA GLN A 77 -9.27 -13.20 -11.67
C GLN A 77 -9.87 -11.83 -12.02
N PRO A 78 -10.25 -11.58 -13.28
CA PRO A 78 -10.98 -10.38 -13.67
C PRO A 78 -12.20 -10.13 -12.76
N GLY A 79 -12.28 -8.94 -12.18
CA GLY A 79 -13.34 -8.52 -11.26
C GLY A 79 -13.04 -8.76 -9.77
N GLU A 80 -12.13 -9.67 -9.44
CA GLU A 80 -11.79 -10.00 -8.04
C GLU A 80 -10.96 -8.90 -7.37
N SER A 81 -11.05 -8.87 -6.05
CA SER A 81 -10.29 -7.95 -5.21
C SER A 81 -9.59 -8.68 -4.06
N PHE A 82 -8.41 -8.19 -3.70
CA PHE A 82 -7.72 -8.54 -2.47
C PHE A 82 -7.62 -7.30 -1.59
N GLU A 83 -8.02 -7.42 -0.33
CA GLU A 83 -7.91 -6.35 0.65
C GLU A 83 -6.99 -6.77 1.79
N TYR A 84 -6.13 -5.86 2.22
CA TYR A 84 -5.32 -6.07 3.41
C TYR A 84 -5.06 -4.76 4.16
N THR A 85 -4.77 -4.89 5.46
CA THR A 85 -4.37 -3.77 6.31
C THR A 85 -2.95 -3.99 6.82
N SER A 86 -2.15 -2.92 6.81
CA SER A 86 -0.80 -2.89 7.37
C SER A 86 -0.58 -1.53 8.06
N GLY A 87 0.58 -1.34 8.68
CA GLY A 87 0.91 -0.10 9.38
C GLY A 87 2.29 0.47 9.02
N THR A 88 2.48 1.73 9.34
CA THR A 88 3.78 2.41 9.30
C THR A 88 3.88 3.39 10.47
N ARG A 89 5.11 3.76 10.83
CA ARG A 89 5.43 4.73 11.87
C ARG A 89 6.07 5.95 11.23
N LEU A 90 5.67 7.13 11.66
CA LEU A 90 6.28 8.39 11.26
C LEU A 90 6.81 9.13 12.49
N ARG A 91 7.85 9.94 12.27
CA ARG A 91 8.41 10.85 13.28
C ARG A 91 7.71 12.21 13.30
N THR A 92 6.73 12.39 12.43
CA THR A 92 6.00 13.64 12.23
C THR A 92 4.49 13.36 12.14
N PRO A 93 3.62 14.34 12.48
CA PRO A 93 2.17 14.17 12.41
C PRO A 93 1.64 13.92 10.99
N THR A 94 2.41 14.28 9.96
CA THR A 94 2.07 14.11 8.55
C THR A 94 3.23 13.48 7.79
N GLY A 95 2.92 12.85 6.66
CA GLY A 95 3.90 12.24 5.77
C GLY A 95 3.24 11.72 4.50
N THR A 96 4.03 11.16 3.60
CA THR A 96 3.54 10.56 2.35
C THR A 96 4.09 9.15 2.20
N MET A 97 3.34 8.30 1.52
CA MET A 97 3.80 6.98 1.12
C MET A 97 3.42 6.74 -0.33
N HIS A 98 4.39 6.32 -1.14
CA HIS A 98 4.16 5.99 -2.55
C HIS A 98 5.04 4.82 -2.96
N GLY A 99 4.63 4.08 -3.98
CA GLY A 99 5.27 2.81 -4.29
C GLY A 99 4.69 2.12 -5.51
N SER A 100 5.04 0.84 -5.64
CA SER A 100 4.64 0.01 -6.77
C SER A 100 4.52 -1.45 -6.34
N TYR A 101 3.59 -2.15 -6.98
CA TYR A 101 3.56 -3.60 -7.03
C TYR A 101 4.20 -4.09 -8.32
N PHE A 102 4.76 -5.29 -8.26
CA PHE A 102 5.32 -6.02 -9.39
C PHE A 102 4.71 -7.41 -9.45
#